data_AF-A0A318CZH0-F1
#
_entry.id   AF-A0A318CZH0-F1
#
_cell.length_a   1.000
_cell.length_b   1.000
_cell.length_c   1.000
_cell.angle_alpha   90.00
_cell.angle_beta   90.00
_cell.angle_gamma   90.00
#
_symmetry.space_group_name_H-M   'P 1'
#
loop_
_entity.id
_entity.type
_entity.pdbx_description
1 polymer ?
#
loop_
_entity_poly.entity_id
_entity_poly.type
_entity_poly.pdbx_seq_one_letter_code
_entity_poly.pdbx_strand_id
1 'polypeptide(L)' 'MEKVLVSLPDDLVVRMRTIIPTRQRSKVLAKLLEEELKKRENELYKRACEVDADEAINTEMADWDTTVGDGIEESETW' A
#
# COMPACT_ATOMS: atom_id res chain seq x y z
N MET A 1 0.50 -18.88 -9.71
CA MET A 1 0.56 -17.66 -10.55
C MET A 1 -0.86 -17.27 -10.87
N GLU A 2 -1.28 -16.11 -10.38
CA GLU A 2 -2.64 -15.61 -10.57
C GLU A 2 -2.75 -14.89 -11.91
N LYS A 3 -3.92 -14.97 -12.56
CA LYS A 3 -4.18 -14.33 -13.85
C LYS A 3 -5.28 -13.30 -13.68
N VAL A 4 -5.00 -12.08 -14.11
CA VAL A 4 -5.95 -10.97 -14.08
C VAL A 4 -6.21 -10.51 -15.50
N LEU A 5 -7.48 -10.29 -15.83
CA LEU A 5 -7.89 -9.70 -17.10
C LEU A 5 -8.26 -8.23 -16.85
N VAL A 6 -7.68 -7.33 -17.65
CA VAL A 6 -7.89 -5.89 -17.53
C VAL A 6 -8.35 -5.32 -18.86
N SER A 7 -9.21 -4.30 -18.78
CA SER A 7 -9.61 -3.52 -19.96
C SER A 7 -8.65 -2.35 -20.14
N LEU A 8 -8.19 -2.15 -21.36
CA LEU A 8 -7.28 -1.07 -21.74
C LEU A 8 -7.81 -0.39 -23.01
N PRO A 9 -7.52 0.90 -23.24
CA PRO A 9 -7.89 1.58 -24.48
C PRO A 9 -7.31 0.88 -25.70
N ASP A 10 -8.10 0.73 -26.77
CA ASP A 10 -7.71 -0.02 -27.96
C ASP A 10 -6.41 0.50 -28.59
N ASP A 11 -6.25 1.82 -28.69
CA ASP A 11 -5.03 2.45 -29.22
C ASP A 11 -3.78 2.08 -28.40
N LEU A 12 -3.90 2.03 -27.07
CA LEU A 12 -2.80 1.61 -26.20
C LEU A 12 -2.45 0.14 -26.43
N VAL A 13 -3.46 -0.72 -26.56
CA VAL A 13 -3.27 -2.15 -26.83
C VAL A 13 -2.58 -2.36 -28.18
N VAL A 14 -2.98 -1.63 -29.22
CA VAL A 14 -2.36 -1.69 -30.54
C VAL A 14 -0.89 -1.30 -30.46
N ARG A 15 -0.57 -0.13 -29.88
CA ARG A 15 0.82 0.32 -29.74
C ARG A 15 1.67 -0.64 -28.91
N MET A 16 1.13 -1.12 -27.80
CA MET A 16 1.79 -2.12 -26.95
C MET A 16 2.11 -3.40 -27.72
N ARG A 17 1.16 -3.91 -28.52
CA ARG A 17 1.35 -5.15 -29.29
C ARG A 17 2.36 -5.00 -30.42
N THR A 18 2.44 -3.82 -31.02
CA THR A 18 3.39 -3.49 -32.09
C THR A 18 4.82 -3.35 -31.56
N ILE A 19 5.00 -2.72 -30.40
CA ILE A 19 6.33 -2.41 -29.85
C ILE A 19 6.86 -3.57 -29.00
N ILE A 20 6.01 -4.25 -28.22
CA ILE A 20 6.44 -5.24 -27.24
C ILE A 20 6.27 -6.67 -27.79
N PRO A 21 7.34 -7.49 -27.80
CA PRO A 21 7.29 -8.88 -28.23
C PRO A 21 6.25 -9.70 -27.46
N THR A 22 5.54 -10.59 -28.15
CA THR A 22 4.38 -11.35 -27.62
C THR A 22 4.65 -12.05 -26.27
N ARG A 23 5.86 -12.59 -26.07
CA ARG A 23 6.23 -13.33 -24.83
C ARG A 23 6.78 -12.44 -23.71
N GLN A 24 6.92 -11.13 -23.93
CA GLN A 24 7.48 -10.19 -22.96
C GLN A 24 6.43 -9.23 -22.37
N ARG A 25 5.24 -9.15 -22.96
CA ARG A 25 4.17 -8.21 -22.56
C ARG A 25 3.82 -8.31 -21.08
N SER A 26 3.55 -9.52 -20.59
CA SER A 26 3.23 -9.74 -19.18
C SER A 26 4.39 -9.37 -18.26
N LYS A 27 5.64 -9.57 -18.70
CA LYS A 27 6.84 -9.18 -17.93
C LYS A 27 6.98 -7.66 -17.84
N VAL A 28 6.72 -6.95 -18.93
CA VAL A 28 6.74 -5.48 -18.94
C VAL A 28 5.65 -4.91 -18.04
N LEU A 29 4.42 -5.43 -18.14
CA LEU A 29 3.31 -5.00 -17.29
C LEU A 29 3.59 -5.30 -15.81
N ALA A 30 4.12 -6.49 -15.49
CA ALA A 30 4.49 -6.84 -14.12
C ALA A 30 5.53 -5.87 -13.55
N LYS A 31 6.59 -5.57 -14.32
CA LYS A 31 7.62 -4.60 -13.89
C LYS A 31 7.05 -3.21 -13.66
N LEU A 32 6.17 -2.73 -14.56
CA LEU A 32 5.55 -1.42 -14.42
C LEU A 32 4.62 -1.35 -13.21
N LEU A 33 3.89 -2.43 -12.91
CA LEU A 33 3.08 -2.54 -11.70
C LEU A 33 3.94 -2.57 -10.43
N GLU A 34 5.04 -3.32 -10.42
CA GLU A 34 5.97 -3.35 -9.27
C GLU A 34 6.57 -1.97 -8.98
N GLU A 35 6.93 -1.22 -10.01
CA GLU A 35 7.46 0.15 -9.86
C GLU A 35 6.40 1.11 -9.29
N GLU A 36 5.17 1.02 -9.77
CA GLU A 36 4.07 1.85 -9.27
C GLU A 36 3.67 1.48 -7.82
N LEU A 37 3.66 0.19 -7.48
CA LEU A 37 3.40 -0.27 -6.11
C LEU A 37 4.45 0.27 -5.15
N LYS A 38 5.75 0.11 -5.47
CA LYS A 38 6.84 0.65 -4.65
C LYS A 38 6.72 2.16 -4.45
N LYS A 39 6.30 2.90 -5.47
CA LYS A 39 6.08 4.34 -5.35
C LYS A 39 4.99 4.66 -4.33
N ARG A 40 3.83 4.00 -4.44
CA ARG A 40 2.69 4.21 -3.53
C ARG A 40 2.99 3.76 -2.11
N GLU A 41 3.68 2.63 -1.94
CA GLU A 41 4.13 2.13 -0.64
C GLU A 41 5.08 3.13 0.02
N ASN A 42 6.04 3.69 -0.74
CA ASN A 42 6.95 4.71 -0.22
C ASN A 42 6.23 6.01 0.15
N GLU A 43 5.25 6.44 -0.64
CA GLU A 43 4.42 7.62 -0.32
C GLU A 43 3.63 7.38 0.98
N LEU A 44 3.03 6.20 1.14
CA LEU A 44 2.31 5.83 2.35
C LEU A 44 3.25 5.76 3.57
N TYR A 45 4.42 5.15 3.41
CA TYR A 45 5.43 5.05 4.45
C TYR A 45 5.89 6.43 4.92
N LYS A 46 6.16 7.35 3.99
CA LYS A 46 6.55 8.73 4.34
C LYS A 46 5.46 9.43 5.14
N ARG A 47 4.20 9.29 4.73
CA ARG A 47 3.07 9.86 5.48
C ARG A 47 2.95 9.26 6.88
N ALA A 48 3.17 7.95 7.03
CA ALA A 48 3.20 7.31 8.34
C ALA A 48 4.33 7.90 9.21
N CYS A 49 5.54 8.08 8.67
CA CYS A 49 6.63 8.73 9.39
C CYS A 49 6.32 10.19 9.75
N GLU A 50 5.62 10.92 8.89
CA GLU A 50 5.19 12.30 9.18
C GLU A 50 4.18 12.34 10.33
N VAL A 51 3.23 11.40 10.37
CA VAL A 51 2.27 11.25 11.48
C VAL A 51 3.00 10.85 12.77
N ASP A 52 3.91 9.87 12.72
CA ASP A 52 4.69 9.45 13.89
C ASP A 52 5.59 10.56 14.44
N ALA A 53 6.01 11.51 13.59
CA ALA A 53 6.83 12.65 13.99
C ALA A 53 5.99 13.85 14.47
N ASP A 54 4.66 13.81 14.31
CA ASP A 54 3.78 14.89 14.72
C ASP A 54 3.56 14.87 16.24
N GLU A 55 4.27 15.76 16.94
CA GLU A 55 4.20 15.89 18.39
C GLU A 55 2.80 16.23 18.91
N ALA A 56 1.97 16.95 18.14
CA ALA A 56 0.63 17.32 18.58
C ALA A 56 -0.30 16.09 18.56
N ILE A 57 -0.24 15.30 17.49
CA ILE A 57 -0.98 14.04 17.39
C ILE A 57 -0.48 13.05 18.45
N ASN A 58 0.83 12.93 18.63
CA ASN A 58 1.41 12.01 19.62
C ASN A 58 1.03 12.39 21.05
N THR A 59 0.95 13.68 21.37
CA THR A 59 0.51 14.15 22.69
C THR A 59 -0.95 13.79 22.92
N GLU A 60 -1.82 14.01 21.93
CA GLU A 60 -3.21 13.57 22.01
C GLU A 60 -3.28 12.04 22.19
N MET A 61 -2.53 11.26 21.41
CA MET A 61 -2.50 9.79 21.52
C MET A 61 -2.00 9.30 22.88
N ALA A 62 -1.06 9.99 23.51
CA ALA A 62 -0.60 9.66 24.87
C ALA A 62 -1.70 9.89 25.91
N ASP A 63 -2.59 10.86 25.73
CA ASP A 63 -3.73 11.05 26.62
C ASP A 63 -4.71 9.87 26.53
N TRP A 64 -4.85 9.27 25.33
CA TRP A 64 -5.68 8.07 25.11
C TRP A 64 -5.11 6.79 25.74
N ASP A 65 -3.79 6.69 25.96
CA ASP A 65 -3.18 5.52 26.62
C ASP A 65 -3.76 5.24 28.02
N THR A 66 -4.26 6.27 28.70
CA THR A 66 -4.94 6.13 30.01
C THR A 66 -6.18 5.24 29.95
N THR A 67 -6.81 5.11 28.79
CA THR A 67 -8.05 4.35 28.57
C THR A 67 -7.83 2.91 28.09
N VAL A 68 -6.57 2.48 27.89
CA VAL A 68 -6.22 1.16 27.33
C VAL A 68 -6.77 -0.02 28.17
N GLY A 69 -6.96 0.17 29.47
CA GLY A 69 -7.53 -0.83 30.38
C GLY A 69 -9.03 -0.72 30.63
N ASP A 70 -9.71 0.27 30.04
CA ASP A 70 -11.13 0.49 30.32
C ASP A 70 -11.98 -0.70 29.83
N GLY A 71 -12.71 -1.32 30.76
CA GLY A 71 -13.55 -2.49 30.47
C GLY A 71 -12.82 -3.84 30.47
N ILE A 72 -11.53 -3.87 30.80
CA ILE A 72 -10.79 -5.11 31.08
C ILE A 72 -10.75 -5.31 32.60
N GLU A 73 -11.46 -6.31 33.12
CA GLU A 73 -11.31 -6.73 34.51
C GLU A 73 -9.96 -7.45 34.66
N GLU A 74 -9.03 -6.90 35.46
CA GLU A 74 -7.82 -7.60 35.91
C GLU A 74 -8.21 -8.74 36.87
N SER A 75 -8.89 -9.77 36.37
CA SER A 75 -9.42 -10.86 37.20
C SER A 75 -9.13 -12.23 36.63
N GLU A 76 -7.91 -12.50 36.16
CA GLU A 76 -7.37 -13.87 36.18
C GLU A 76 -5.87 -13.83 36.53
N THR A 77 -5.59 -13.81 37.84
CA THR A 77 -4.31 -14.27 38.38
C THR A 77 -4.27 -15.80 38.26
N TRP A 78 -3.52 -16.31 37.29
CA TRP A 78 -3.05 -17.71 37.26
C TRP A 78 -1.77 -17.85 38.09
#